data_AF-A0A9P8SZ16-F1
#
_entry.id   AF-A0A9P8SZ16-F1
#
_cell.length_a   1.000
_cell.length_b   1.000
_cell.length_c   1.000
_cell.angle_alpha   90.00
_cell.angle_beta   90.00
_cell.angle_gamma   90.00
#
_symmetry.space_group_name_H-M   'P 1'
#
loop_
_entity.id
_entity.type
_entity.pdbx_description
1 polymer ?
#
loop_
_entity_poly.entity_id
_entity_poly.type
_entity_poly.pdbx_seq_one_letter_code
_entity_poly.pdbx_strand_id
1 'polypeptide(L)' 'KQFDKALEDALKTIEINPTWAKGYNRAGAAYYGLGEFLKSKEYYEKTLEIDPSNAQAKSEISKIEQYVGNSA' A
#
# COMPACT_ATOMS: atom_id res chain seq x y z
N LYS A 1 0.77 8.61 15.11
CA LYS A 1 0.87 7.27 14.47
C LYS A 1 2.27 7.18 13.85
N GLN A 2 3.02 6.10 14.04
CA GLN A 2 4.42 5.99 13.56
C GLN A 2 4.46 5.34 12.17
N PHE A 3 3.98 6.06 11.16
CA PHE A 3 3.87 5.50 9.81
C PHE A 3 5.24 5.41 9.11
N ASP A 4 6.18 6.29 9.42
CA ASP A 4 7.54 6.24 8.87
C ASP A 4 8.27 4.94 9.24
N LYS A 5 8.17 4.52 10.52
CA LYS A 5 8.74 3.23 10.97
C LYS A 5 8.03 2.03 10.36
N ALA A 6 6.70 2.11 10.23
CA ALA A 6 5.93 1.06 9.58
C ALA A 6 6.32 0.91 8.10
N LEU A 7 6.62 2.03 7.44
CA LEU A 7 7.12 2.03 6.07
C LEU A 7 8.51 1.40 6.00
N GLU A 8 9.44 1.79 6.87
CA GLU A 8 10.79 1.21 6.93
C GLU A 8 10.75 -0.32 7.10
N ASP A 9 9.96 -0.81 8.07
CA ASP A 9 9.79 -2.24 8.31
C ASP A 9 9.16 -2.96 7.10
N ALA A 10 8.19 -2.32 6.45
CA ALA A 10 7.54 -2.88 5.27
C ALA A 10 8.49 -2.96 4.06
N LEU A 11 9.31 -1.93 3.83
CA LEU A 11 10.31 -1.92 2.76
C LEU A 11 11.39 -2.98 3.00
N LYS A 12 11.90 -3.10 4.22
CA LYS A 12 12.84 -4.17 4.58
C LYS A 12 12.24 -5.56 4.39
N THR A 13 10.95 -5.72 4.69
CA THR A 13 10.22 -6.96 4.43
C THR A 13 10.19 -7.30 2.93
N ILE A 14 9.95 -6.30 2.08
CA ILE A 14 9.94 -6.45 0.62
C ILE A 14 11.33 -6.81 0.10
N GLU A 15 12.39 -6.19 0.64
CA GLU A 15 13.78 -6.53 0.29
C GLU A 15 14.13 -7.98 0.63
N ILE A 16 13.70 -8.45 1.82
CA ILE A 16 13.95 -9.81 2.28
C ILE A 16 13.10 -10.83 1.50
N ASN A 17 11.84 -10.49 1.21
CA ASN A 17 10.91 -11.38 0.52
C ASN A 17 10.00 -10.60 -0.46
N PRO A 18 10.45 -10.41 -1.71
CA PRO A 18 9.73 -9.64 -2.71
C PRO A 18 8.50 -10.37 -3.27
N THR A 19 8.28 -11.64 -2.93
CA THR A 19 7.10 -12.40 -3.36
C THR A 19 6.03 -12.44 -2.27
N TRP A 20 6.24 -11.75 -1.15
CA TRP A 20 5.27 -11.73 -0.06
C TRP A 20 4.36 -10.51 -0.13
N ALA A 21 3.14 -10.72 -0.65
CA ALA A 21 2.13 -9.68 -0.84
C ALA A 21 1.88 -8.81 0.42
N LYS A 22 1.98 -9.39 1.62
CA LYS A 22 1.76 -8.66 2.88
C LYS A 22 2.80 -7.54 3.12
N GLY A 23 4.02 -7.66 2.60
CA GLY A 23 5.03 -6.60 2.68
C GLY A 23 4.57 -5.36 1.91
N TYR A 24 4.15 -5.55 0.65
CA TYR A 24 3.60 -4.50 -0.19
C TYR A 24 2.31 -3.91 0.40
N ASN A 25 1.43 -4.73 0.95
CA ASN A 25 0.19 -4.26 1.58
C ASN A 25 0.48 -3.34 2.77
N ARG A 26 1.47 -3.68 3.61
CA ARG A 26 1.90 -2.86 4.73
C ARG A 26 2.54 -1.55 4.28
N ALA A 27 3.35 -1.58 3.22
CA ALA A 27 3.92 -0.37 2.64
C ALA A 27 2.82 0.56 2.10
N GLY A 28 1.83 0.01 1.39
CA GLY A 28 0.65 0.73 0.92
C GLY A 28 -0.11 1.41 2.07
N ALA A 29 -0.34 0.69 3.17
CA ALA A 29 -0.99 1.25 4.36
C ALA A 29 -0.16 2.33 5.06
N ALA A 30 1.16 2.17 5.10
CA ALA A 30 2.06 3.17 5.68
C ALA A 30 2.06 4.47 4.85
N TYR A 31 2.18 4.37 3.53
CA TYR A 31 2.08 5.53 2.63
C TYR A 31 0.71 6.22 2.73
N TYR A 32 -0.38 5.45 2.85
CA TYR A 32 -1.71 6.02 3.08
C TYR A 32 -1.74 6.86 4.36
N GLY A 33 -1.17 6.33 5.45
CA GLY A 33 -1.06 7.02 6.72
C GLY A 33 -0.20 8.28 6.69
N LEU A 34 0.76 8.34 5.77
CA LEU A 34 1.63 9.50 5.51
C LEU A 34 0.98 10.53 4.57
N GLY A 35 -0.18 10.24 3.98
CA GLY A 35 -0.85 11.10 2.99
C GLY A 35 -0.26 10.99 1.57
N GLU A 36 0.67 10.07 1.35
CA GLU A 36 1.30 9.81 0.05
C GLU A 36 0.41 8.86 -0.79
N PHE A 37 -0.78 9.33 -1.14
CA PHE A 37 -1.84 8.48 -1.71
C PHE A 37 -1.47 7.82 -3.04
N LEU A 38 -0.72 8.51 -3.91
CA LEU A 38 -0.27 7.94 -5.19
C LEU A 38 0.68 6.76 -4.98
N LYS A 39 1.66 6.90 -4.07
CA LYS A 39 2.56 5.80 -3.69
C LYS A 39 1.79 4.68 -3.00
N SER A 40 0.85 5.03 -2.12
CA SER A 40 -0.01 4.04 -1.47
C SER A 40 -0.72 3.14 -2.47
N LYS A 41 -1.32 3.74 -3.52
CA LYS A 41 -1.98 3.01 -4.60
C LYS A 41 -1.00 2.07 -5.33
N GLU A 42 0.17 2.55 -5.72
CA GLU A 42 1.19 1.74 -6.41
C GLU A 42 1.57 0.48 -5.60
N TYR A 43 1.76 0.61 -4.29
CA TYR A 43 2.10 -0.55 -3.44
C TYR A 43 0.91 -1.51 -3.22
N TYR A 44 -0.32 -0.99 -3.21
CA TYR A 44 -1.50 -1.86 -3.22
C TYR A 44 -1.70 -2.56 -4.57
N GLU A 45 -1.37 -1.92 -5.69
CA GLU A 45 -1.38 -2.57 -7.01
C GLU A 45 -0.37 -3.72 -7.07
N LYS A 46 0.87 -3.50 -6.60
CA LYS A 46 1.87 -4.57 -6.44
C LYS A 46 1.42 -5.70 -5.51
N THR A 47 0.64 -5.37 -4.47
CA THR A 47 0.01 -6.40 -3.63
C THR A 47 -0.92 -7.29 -4.45
N LEU A 48 -1.71 -6.71 -5.36
CA LEU A 48 -2.64 -7.43 -6.23
C LEU A 48 -1.97 -8.17 -7.38
N GLU A 49 -0.79 -7.73 -7.83
CA GLU A 49 0.03 -8.50 -8.78
C GLU A 49 0.48 -9.84 -8.17
N ILE A 50 0.78 -9.86 -6.87
CA ILE A 50 1.23 -11.06 -6.15
C ILE A 50 0.05 -11.87 -5.59
N ASP A 51 -0.94 -11.20 -5.01
CA ASP A 51 -2.17 -11.78 -4.46
C ASP A 51 -3.40 -11.05 -5.04
N PRO A 52 -3.88 -11.48 -6.22
CA PRO A 52 -5.05 -10.88 -6.87
C PRO A 52 -6.35 -11.00 -6.06
N SER A 53 -6.38 -11.85 -5.04
CA SER A 53 -7.54 -12.07 -4.18
C SER A 53 -7.60 -11.12 -2.99
N ASN A 54 -6.57 -10.29 -2.79
CA ASN A 54 -6.44 -9.43 -1.62
C ASN A 54 -7.56 -8.36 -1.56
N ALA A 55 -8.62 -8.64 -0.80
CA ALA A 55 -9.77 -7.75 -0.68
C ALA A 55 -9.41 -6.39 -0.06
N GLN A 56 -8.43 -6.37 0.86
CA GLN A 56 -7.99 -5.14 1.50
C GLN A 56 -7.34 -4.20 0.47
N ALA A 57 -6.37 -4.69 -0.31
CA ALA A 57 -5.72 -3.87 -1.34
C ALA A 57 -6.73 -3.27 -2.34
N LYS A 58 -7.71 -4.05 -2.80
CA LYS A 58 -8.79 -3.56 -3.68
C LYS A 58 -9.60 -2.43 -3.01
N SER A 59 -10.01 -2.63 -1.76
CA SER A 59 -10.79 -1.64 -1.02
C SER A 59 -10.00 -0.34 -0.81
N GLU A 60 -8.72 -0.43 -0.48
CA GLU A 60 -7.87 0.74 -0.25
C GLU A 60 -7.59 1.51 -1.55
N ILE A 61 -7.37 0.83 -2.68
CA ILE A 61 -7.25 1.48 -3.99
C ILE A 61 -8.53 2.26 -4.32
N SER A 62 -9.71 1.66 -4.16
CA SER A 62 -10.97 2.35 -4.43
C SER A 62 -11.17 3.59 -3.55
N LYS A 63 -10.77 3.53 -2.27
CA LYS A 63 -10.81 4.71 -1.37
C LYS A 63 -9.86 5.81 -1.84
N ILE A 64 -8.63 5.44 -2.23
CA ILE A 64 -7.63 6.38 -2.73
C ILE A 64 -8.14 7.06 -4.00
N GLU A 65 -8.69 6.30 -4.95
CA GLU A 65 -9.22 6.83 -6.21
C GLU A 65 -10.38 7.79 -5.99
N GLN A 66 -11.30 7.47 -5.07
CA GLN A 66 -12.37 8.39 -4.68
C GLN A 66 -11.83 9.67 -4.05
N TYR A 67 -10.81 9.56 -3.20
CA TYR A 67 -10.20 10.72 -2.56
C TYR A 67 -9.49 11.64 -3.57
N VAL A 68 -8.69 11.07 -4.47
CA VAL A 68 -7.97 11.83 -5.51
C VAL A 68 -8.94 12.41 -6.53
N GLY A 69 -9.96 11.67 -6.95
CA GLY A 69 -10.99 12.13 -7.89
C GLY A 69 -11.88 13.25 -7.34
N ASN A 70 -12.07 13.31 -6.02
CA ASN A 70 -12.80 14.40 -5.35
C ASN A 70 -11.93 15.60 -4.97
N SER A 71 -10.61 15.51 -5.16
CA SER A 71 -9.64 16.57 -4.83
C SER A 71 -9.22 17.40 -6.06
N ALA A 72 -9.84 17.15 -7.22
CA ALA A 72 -9.67 17.89 -8.48
C ALA A 72 -10.87 18.81 -8.74
#